data_AF-A0A8F0WH08-F1
#
_entry.id   AF-A0A8F0WH08-F1
#
_cell.length_a   1.000
_cell.length_b   1.000
_cell.length_c   1.000
_cell.angle_alpha   90.00
_cell.angle_beta   90.00
_cell.angle_gamma   90.00
#
_symmetry.space_group_name_H-M   'P 1'
#
loop_
_entity.id
_entity.type
_entity.pdbx_description
1 polymer ?
#
loop_
_entity_poly.entity_id
_entity_poly.type
_entity_poly.pdbx_seq_one_letter_code
_entity_poly.pdbx_strand_id
1 'polypeptide(L)'
;MKNKNKFEVIIENLEEDETLVIGEEIFVNEIISDESLQCALLGTINFLEVTFQTIDFTGSTFVNCEFKNCRLKDVIFRKCDFWNVTFENCQIEESNFTRTTFNNGGFRNCKFLTKSLRASYFSNFQFIETKFDKSNLDFIGALSIKVSKSNQFIIEESFNLGDFLSYGI
;
A
#
# COMPACT_ATOMS: atom_id res chain seq x y z
N MET A 1 -7.23 25.58 -18.46
CA MET A 1 -7.14 24.10 -18.59
C MET A 1 -6.23 23.64 -17.46
N LYS A 2 -6.67 22.71 -16.61
CA LYS A 2 -5.81 22.11 -15.59
C LYS A 2 -4.75 21.31 -16.37
N ASN A 3 -3.46 21.50 -16.06
CA ASN A 3 -2.41 20.73 -16.72
C ASN A 3 -2.57 19.28 -16.25
N LYS A 4 -2.73 18.33 -17.19
CA LYS A 4 -2.89 16.93 -16.84
C LYS A 4 -1.57 16.37 -16.33
N ASN A 5 -1.63 15.52 -15.30
CA ASN A 5 -0.44 14.82 -14.82
C ASN A 5 -0.14 13.59 -15.68
N LYS A 6 1.03 12.96 -15.50
CA LYS A 6 1.47 11.84 -16.33
C LYS A 6 0.53 10.65 -16.19
N PHE A 7 0.07 10.36 -14.98
CA PHE A 7 -0.82 9.24 -14.73
C PHE A 7 -2.20 9.42 -15.40
N GLU A 8 -2.77 10.63 -15.34
CA GLU A 8 -4.01 10.99 -16.05
C GLU A 8 -3.86 10.79 -17.56
N VAL A 9 -2.71 11.17 -18.14
CA VAL A 9 -2.43 10.95 -19.57
C VAL A 9 -2.38 9.46 -19.90
N ILE A 10 -1.87 8.60 -19.02
CA ILE A 10 -1.86 7.15 -19.25
C ILE A 10 -3.29 6.60 -19.27
N ILE A 11 -4.11 6.97 -18.27
CA ILE A 11 -5.49 6.49 -18.16
C ILE A 11 -6.35 6.93 -19.34
N GLU A 12 -6.22 8.18 -19.80
CA GLU A 12 -7.00 8.69 -20.92
C GLU A 12 -6.72 8.00 -22.26
N ASN A 13 -5.57 7.33 -22.37
CA ASN A 13 -5.21 6.54 -23.55
C ASN A 13 -5.58 5.06 -23.42
N LEU A 14 -6.18 4.65 -22.29
CA LEU A 14 -6.65 3.29 -22.08
C LEU A 14 -7.94 3.06 -22.87
N GLU A 15 -8.04 1.93 -23.57
CA GLU A 15 -9.27 1.58 -24.27
C GLU A 15 -10.39 1.19 -23.28
N GLU A 16 -11.65 1.34 -23.71
CA GLU A 16 -12.80 0.92 -22.89
C GLU A 16 -12.69 -0.58 -22.57
N ASP A 17 -12.91 -0.95 -21.31
CA ASP A 17 -12.77 -2.31 -20.76
C ASP A 17 -11.35 -2.91 -20.76
N GLU A 18 -10.32 -2.14 -21.13
CA GLU A 18 -8.93 -2.60 -21.04
C GLU A 18 -8.42 -2.58 -19.60
N THR A 19 -7.70 -3.64 -19.21
CA THR A 19 -6.99 -3.64 -17.92
C THR A 19 -5.81 -2.67 -17.99
N LEU A 20 -5.75 -1.72 -17.07
CA LEU A 20 -4.57 -0.85 -16.94
C LEU A 20 -3.31 -1.68 -16.66
N VAL A 21 -2.33 -1.60 -17.55
CA VAL A 21 -1.00 -2.17 -17.35
C VAL A 21 0.04 -1.06 -17.39
N ILE A 22 0.75 -0.85 -16.28
CA ILE A 22 1.86 0.10 -16.20
C ILE A 22 3.11 -0.68 -15.84
N GLY A 23 4.13 -0.58 -16.69
CA GLY A 23 5.46 -1.14 -16.47
C GLY A 23 6.40 -0.14 -15.79
N GLU A 24 7.67 -0.17 -16.21
CA GLU A 24 8.74 0.66 -15.64
C GLU A 24 8.41 2.16 -15.75
N GLU A 25 8.04 2.76 -14.62
CA GLU A 25 7.64 4.16 -14.59
C GLU A 25 8.00 4.87 -13.29
N ILE A 26 8.12 6.19 -13.39
CA ILE A 26 8.28 7.08 -12.24
C ILE A 26 7.20 8.16 -12.31
N PHE A 27 6.47 8.33 -11.20
CA PHE A 27 5.49 9.40 -11.00
C PHE A 27 5.97 10.28 -9.84
N VAL A 28 6.03 11.59 -10.07
CA VAL A 28 6.60 12.54 -9.10
C VAL A 28 5.66 13.71 -8.91
N ASN A 29 5.31 14.04 -7.67
CA ASN A 29 4.50 15.20 -7.32
C ASN A 29 3.12 15.24 -8.01
N GLU A 30 2.52 14.07 -8.22
CA GLU A 30 1.22 13.95 -8.87
C GLU A 30 0.09 13.84 -7.85
N ILE A 31 -1.08 14.32 -8.24
CA ILE A 31 -2.33 14.03 -7.54
C ILE A 31 -3.13 13.13 -8.46
N ILE A 32 -3.28 11.87 -8.08
CA ILE A 32 -4.11 10.91 -8.77
C ILE A 32 -5.39 10.79 -7.95
N SER A 33 -6.55 10.97 -8.59
CA SER A 33 -7.80 10.99 -7.85
C SER A 33 -9.01 10.56 -8.65
N ASP A 34 -10.00 10.02 -7.93
CA ASP A 34 -11.35 9.74 -8.44
C ASP A 34 -11.39 8.71 -9.59
N GLU A 35 -10.47 7.75 -9.56
CA GLU A 35 -10.32 6.71 -10.58
C GLU A 35 -10.72 5.32 -10.07
N SER A 36 -11.30 4.50 -10.95
CA SER A 36 -11.53 3.07 -10.70
C SER A 36 -10.61 2.24 -11.57
N LEU A 37 -9.55 1.69 -10.97
CA LEU A 37 -8.45 0.99 -11.61
C LEU A 37 -8.34 -0.44 -11.08
N GLN A 38 -9.50 -1.11 -10.98
CA GLN A 38 -9.60 -2.47 -10.49
C GLN A 38 -8.85 -3.44 -11.44
N CYS A 39 -8.31 -4.51 -10.86
CA CYS A 39 -7.57 -5.55 -11.59
C CYS A 39 -6.34 -5.05 -12.38
N ALA A 40 -5.88 -3.83 -12.14
CA ALA A 40 -4.71 -3.25 -12.81
C ALA A 40 -3.42 -4.04 -12.50
N LEU A 41 -2.48 -4.02 -13.44
CA LEU A 41 -1.16 -4.63 -13.32
C LEU A 41 -0.10 -3.53 -13.31
N LEU A 42 0.53 -3.32 -12.15
CA LEU A 42 1.49 -2.25 -11.94
C LEU A 42 2.85 -2.87 -11.59
N GLY A 43 3.85 -2.70 -12.45
CA GLY A 43 5.14 -3.39 -12.36
C GLY A 43 6.32 -2.43 -12.46
N THR A 44 7.24 -2.43 -11.50
CA THR A 44 8.45 -1.61 -11.50
C THR A 44 8.15 -0.10 -11.52
N ILE A 45 7.33 0.36 -10.56
CA ILE A 45 6.90 1.75 -10.49
C ILE A 45 7.42 2.44 -9.24
N ASN A 46 7.98 3.64 -9.39
CA ASN A 46 8.33 4.51 -8.28
C ASN A 46 7.35 5.69 -8.19
N PHE A 47 6.55 5.71 -7.12
CA PHE A 47 5.70 6.83 -6.77
C PHE A 47 6.42 7.70 -5.73
N LEU A 48 6.80 8.91 -6.11
CA LEU A 48 7.55 9.85 -5.28
C LEU A 48 6.68 11.08 -4.99
N GLU A 49 6.36 11.32 -3.72
CA GLU A 49 5.57 12.49 -3.32
C GLU A 49 4.19 12.56 -4.03
N VAL A 50 3.63 11.39 -4.35
CA VAL A 50 2.32 11.27 -5.01
C VAL A 50 1.21 11.25 -3.97
N THR A 51 0.14 11.98 -4.26
CA THR A 51 -1.12 11.91 -3.50
C THR A 51 -2.13 11.09 -4.28
N PHE A 52 -2.56 9.97 -3.69
CA PHE A 52 -3.67 9.16 -4.15
C PHE A 52 -4.91 9.53 -3.33
N GLN A 53 -6.01 9.87 -4.00
CA GLN A 53 -7.25 10.24 -3.32
C GLN A 53 -8.47 9.59 -3.99
N THR A 54 -9.28 8.85 -3.23
CA THR A 54 -10.52 8.25 -3.76
C THR A 54 -10.28 7.34 -4.97
N ILE A 55 -9.32 6.41 -4.87
CA ILE A 55 -9.00 5.48 -5.96
C ILE A 55 -9.38 4.07 -5.57
N ASP A 56 -9.93 3.31 -6.52
CA ASP A 56 -10.19 1.89 -6.34
C ASP A 56 -9.22 1.02 -7.14
N PHE A 57 -8.31 0.33 -6.43
CA PHE A 57 -7.40 -0.67 -6.97
C PHE A 57 -7.84 -2.10 -6.65
N THR A 58 -9.12 -2.35 -6.35
CA THR A 58 -9.58 -3.69 -5.94
C THR A 58 -9.11 -4.77 -6.92
N GLY A 59 -8.48 -5.83 -6.39
CA GLY A 59 -7.98 -6.95 -7.19
C GLY A 59 -6.70 -6.66 -8.00
N SER A 60 -6.14 -5.46 -7.92
CA SER A 60 -4.94 -5.09 -8.67
C SER A 60 -3.67 -5.73 -8.10
N THR A 61 -2.69 -5.93 -8.96
CA THR A 61 -1.38 -6.49 -8.61
C THR A 61 -0.29 -5.43 -8.75
N PHE A 62 0.56 -5.32 -7.73
CA PHE A 62 1.72 -4.44 -7.71
C PHE A 62 2.99 -5.30 -7.58
N VAL A 63 3.94 -5.13 -8.48
CA VAL A 63 5.19 -5.90 -8.51
C VAL A 63 6.38 -4.95 -8.57
N ASN A 64 7.35 -5.08 -7.66
CA ASN A 64 8.56 -4.25 -7.63
C ASN A 64 8.28 -2.73 -7.57
N CYS A 65 7.23 -2.32 -6.85
CA CYS A 65 6.87 -0.90 -6.72
C CYS A 65 7.42 -0.28 -5.43
N GLU A 66 7.73 1.01 -5.48
CA GLU A 66 8.06 1.84 -4.33
C GLU A 66 7.08 3.01 -4.20
N PHE A 67 6.59 3.23 -2.98
CA PHE A 67 5.82 4.42 -2.62
C PHE A 67 6.64 5.19 -1.59
N LYS A 68 7.14 6.37 -1.97
CA LYS A 68 7.98 7.19 -1.10
C LYS A 68 7.36 8.55 -0.87
N ASN A 69 7.27 8.96 0.39
CA ASN A 69 6.67 10.23 0.81
C ASN A 69 5.24 10.44 0.25
N CYS A 70 4.52 9.34 -0.02
CA CYS A 70 3.19 9.40 -0.63
C CYS A 70 2.10 9.61 0.42
N ARG A 71 0.99 10.21 -0.02
CA ARG A 71 -0.25 10.28 0.74
C ARG A 71 -1.31 9.41 0.07
N LEU A 72 -1.89 8.48 0.82
CA LEU A 72 -2.94 7.58 0.32
C LEU A 72 -4.19 7.82 1.14
N LYS A 73 -5.16 8.52 0.56
CA LYS A 73 -6.42 8.88 1.24
C LYS A 73 -7.60 8.24 0.54
N ASP A 74 -8.46 7.56 1.29
CA ASP A 74 -9.67 6.91 0.75
C ASP A 74 -9.36 5.94 -0.42
N VAL A 75 -8.22 5.23 -0.37
CA VAL A 75 -7.81 4.29 -1.42
C VAL A 75 -8.25 2.87 -1.09
N ILE A 76 -8.83 2.17 -2.05
CA ILE A 76 -9.32 0.80 -1.89
C ILE A 76 -8.30 -0.16 -2.51
N PHE A 77 -7.62 -0.93 -1.67
CA PHE A 77 -6.67 -1.98 -2.05
C PHE A 77 -7.19 -3.38 -1.72
N ARG A 78 -8.51 -3.57 -1.73
CA ARG A 78 -9.13 -4.84 -1.32
C ARG A 78 -8.70 -5.94 -2.28
N LYS A 79 -8.32 -7.10 -1.73
CA LYS A 79 -7.91 -8.27 -2.53
C LYS A 79 -6.76 -7.98 -3.53
N CYS A 80 -5.95 -6.96 -3.26
CA CYS A 80 -4.74 -6.74 -4.05
C CYS A 80 -3.65 -7.75 -3.67
N ASP A 81 -2.70 -7.93 -4.60
CA ASP A 81 -1.46 -8.66 -4.35
C ASP A 81 -0.26 -7.73 -4.55
N PHE A 82 0.56 -7.60 -3.51
CA PHE A 82 1.80 -6.81 -3.55
C PHE A 82 3.01 -7.74 -3.50
N TRP A 83 3.92 -7.62 -4.46
CA TRP A 83 5.12 -8.42 -4.58
C TRP A 83 6.36 -7.53 -4.64
N ASN A 84 7.28 -7.67 -3.69
CA ASN A 84 8.49 -6.84 -3.58
C ASN A 84 8.15 -5.34 -3.51
N VAL A 85 7.20 -4.95 -2.65
CA VAL A 85 6.72 -3.57 -2.55
C VAL A 85 7.15 -2.91 -1.26
N THR A 86 7.66 -1.67 -1.35
CA THR A 86 8.01 -0.86 -0.19
C THR A 86 7.19 0.42 -0.14
N PHE A 87 6.66 0.73 1.03
CA PHE A 87 6.10 2.03 1.37
C PHE A 87 7.03 2.69 2.38
N GLU A 88 7.55 3.87 2.07
CA GLU A 88 8.47 4.64 2.89
C GLU A 88 7.91 6.03 3.16
N ASN A 89 7.88 6.43 4.43
CA ASN A 89 7.42 7.75 4.88
C ASN A 89 6.00 8.10 4.38
N CYS A 90 5.14 7.09 4.24
CA CYS A 90 3.80 7.28 3.69
C CYS A 90 2.78 7.58 4.80
N GLN A 91 1.92 8.55 4.53
CA GLN A 91 0.72 8.76 5.32
C GLN A 91 -0.46 8.13 4.60
N ILE A 92 -1.05 7.14 5.25
CA ILE A 92 -2.14 6.40 4.66
C ILE A 92 -3.36 6.72 5.57
N GLU A 93 -4.48 7.14 5.01
CA GLU A 93 -5.70 7.61 5.70
C GLU A 93 -6.93 6.94 5.09
N GLU A 94 -7.85 6.40 5.91
CA GLU A 94 -9.18 5.91 5.47
C GLU A 94 -9.15 4.88 4.30
N SER A 95 -7.98 4.29 4.07
CA SER A 95 -7.73 3.33 2.98
C SER A 95 -7.97 1.88 3.42
N ASN A 96 -8.35 1.01 2.49
CA ASN A 96 -8.82 -0.33 2.81
C ASN A 96 -7.95 -1.41 2.17
N PHE A 97 -7.21 -2.16 2.99
CA PHE A 97 -6.37 -3.29 2.60
C PHE A 97 -6.97 -4.64 3.04
N THR A 98 -8.31 -4.72 3.11
CA THR A 98 -8.98 -5.95 3.51
C THR A 98 -8.68 -7.06 2.51
N ARG A 99 -8.24 -8.22 3.02
CA ARG A 99 -7.90 -9.41 2.22
C ARG A 99 -6.79 -9.19 1.19
N THR A 100 -5.88 -8.27 1.46
CA THR A 100 -4.70 -8.03 0.62
C THR A 100 -3.58 -9.02 0.98
N THR A 101 -2.82 -9.46 -0.02
CA THR A 101 -1.60 -10.25 0.20
C THR A 101 -0.38 -9.36 -0.01
N PHE A 102 0.58 -9.43 0.90
CA PHE A 102 1.88 -8.78 0.78
C PHE A 102 2.99 -9.82 0.82
N ASN A 103 3.78 -9.90 -0.25
CA ASN A 103 4.85 -10.87 -0.43
C ASN A 103 6.16 -10.13 -0.68
N ASN A 104 7.06 -10.19 0.29
CA ASN A 104 8.35 -9.49 0.30
C ASN A 104 8.19 -7.95 0.25
N GLY A 105 8.73 -7.25 1.24
CA GLY A 105 8.67 -5.78 1.24
C GLY A 105 8.57 -5.19 2.62
N GLY A 106 8.04 -3.98 2.72
CA GLY A 106 7.80 -3.39 4.02
C GLY A 106 7.05 -2.06 4.02
N PHE A 107 6.47 -1.75 5.18
CA PHE A 107 6.11 -0.38 5.58
C PHE A 107 7.24 0.16 6.44
N ARG A 108 7.77 1.34 6.07
CA ARG A 108 8.86 2.02 6.75
C ARG A 108 8.45 3.44 7.10
N ASN A 109 8.50 3.79 8.38
CA ASN A 109 8.08 5.09 8.88
C ASN A 109 6.70 5.52 8.36
N CYS A 110 5.76 4.57 8.32
CA CYS A 110 4.42 4.81 7.79
C CYS A 110 3.41 5.05 8.91
N LYS A 111 2.37 5.85 8.63
CA LYS A 111 1.27 6.05 9.56
C LYS A 111 -0.03 5.58 8.95
N PHE A 112 -0.70 4.66 9.66
CA PHE A 112 -2.05 4.25 9.35
C PHE A 112 -3.05 4.95 10.27
N LEU A 113 -3.94 5.74 9.67
CA LEU A 113 -5.03 6.41 10.37
C LEU A 113 -6.36 5.76 9.96
N THR A 114 -7.10 5.22 10.95
CA THR A 114 -8.52 4.81 10.85
C THR A 114 -8.84 3.68 9.85
N LYS A 115 -7.91 2.74 9.65
CA LYS A 115 -7.92 1.80 8.50
C LYS A 115 -8.40 0.40 8.76
N SER A 116 -8.51 -0.40 7.69
CA SER A 116 -8.64 -1.85 7.79
C SER A 116 -7.55 -2.57 7.01
N LEU A 117 -6.78 -3.41 7.70
CA LEU A 117 -5.93 -4.47 7.13
C LEU A 117 -6.55 -5.83 7.43
N ARG A 118 -7.87 -5.86 7.66
CA ARG A 118 -8.57 -7.05 8.14
C ARG A 118 -8.38 -8.20 7.17
N ALA A 119 -8.05 -9.38 7.71
CA ALA A 119 -7.85 -10.60 6.93
C ALA A 119 -6.77 -10.49 5.84
N SER A 120 -5.82 -9.56 5.96
CA SER A 120 -4.66 -9.50 5.07
C SER A 120 -3.61 -10.54 5.47
N TYR A 121 -2.73 -10.87 4.54
CA TYR A 121 -1.63 -11.82 4.76
C TYR A 121 -0.29 -11.19 4.43
N PHE A 122 0.73 -11.42 5.26
CA PHE A 122 2.08 -10.89 5.07
C PHE A 122 3.12 -12.01 5.04
N SER A 123 3.91 -12.10 3.99
CA SER A 123 5.03 -13.04 3.87
C SER A 123 6.33 -12.28 3.63
N ASN A 124 7.39 -12.58 4.41
CA ASN A 124 8.70 -11.93 4.29
C ASN A 124 8.61 -10.40 4.35
N PHE A 125 7.78 -9.87 5.25
CA PHE A 125 7.39 -8.47 5.23
C PHE A 125 7.87 -7.72 6.49
N GLN A 126 8.21 -6.45 6.32
CA GLN A 126 8.78 -5.63 7.39
C GLN A 126 7.84 -4.50 7.81
N PHE A 127 7.69 -4.29 9.11
CA PHE A 127 7.05 -3.11 9.68
C PHE A 127 8.09 -2.37 10.51
N ILE A 128 8.67 -1.31 9.94
CA ILE A 128 9.70 -0.50 10.58
C ILE A 128 9.09 0.85 10.89
N GLU A 129 9.11 1.26 12.17
CA GLU A 129 8.62 2.58 12.62
C GLU A 129 7.20 2.88 12.11
N THR A 130 6.35 1.86 11.99
CA THR A 130 5.04 1.96 11.37
C THR A 130 3.94 1.90 12.42
N LYS A 131 3.11 2.94 12.47
CA LYS A 131 2.05 3.10 13.47
C LYS A 131 0.68 2.78 12.92
N PHE A 132 -0.13 2.08 13.72
CA PHE A 132 -1.52 1.75 13.40
C PHE A 132 -2.49 2.42 14.39
N ASP A 133 -3.03 3.59 14.02
CA ASP A 133 -4.00 4.32 14.83
C ASP A 133 -5.43 3.93 14.41
N LYS A 134 -6.22 3.43 15.38
CA LYS A 134 -7.62 2.98 15.20
C LYS A 134 -7.81 2.04 13.99
N SER A 135 -6.80 1.25 13.66
CA SER A 135 -6.87 0.35 12.51
C SER A 135 -7.44 -1.01 12.93
N ASN A 136 -8.33 -1.59 12.13
CA ASN A 136 -8.78 -2.97 12.26
C ASN A 136 -7.69 -3.91 11.71
N LEU A 137 -7.16 -4.74 12.60
CA LEU A 137 -6.10 -5.70 12.35
C LEU A 137 -6.55 -7.15 12.58
N ASP A 138 -7.87 -7.38 12.58
CA ASP A 138 -8.44 -8.70 12.85
C ASP A 138 -8.08 -9.69 11.74
N PHE A 139 -7.86 -10.94 12.11
CA PHE A 139 -7.61 -12.05 11.19
C PHE A 139 -6.38 -11.89 10.29
N ILE A 140 -5.42 -11.03 10.66
CA ILE A 140 -4.17 -10.92 9.93
C ILE A 140 -3.37 -12.22 10.07
N GLY A 141 -2.95 -12.77 8.93
CA GLY A 141 -1.99 -13.88 8.88
C GLY A 141 -0.59 -13.38 8.52
N ALA A 142 0.44 -14.09 8.99
CA ALA A 142 1.81 -13.70 8.68
C ALA A 142 2.80 -14.87 8.71
N LEU A 143 3.85 -14.73 7.88
CA LEU A 143 5.01 -15.60 7.82
C LEU A 143 6.27 -14.75 7.65
N SER A 144 7.32 -15.04 8.41
CA SER A 144 8.62 -14.37 8.29
C SER A 144 8.52 -12.84 8.35
N ILE A 145 7.88 -12.31 9.40
CA ILE A 145 7.75 -10.87 9.59
C ILE A 145 8.89 -10.31 10.44
N LYS A 146 9.27 -9.07 10.15
CA LYS A 146 10.17 -8.29 11.02
C LYS A 146 9.46 -7.04 11.47
N VAL A 147 9.46 -6.76 12.77
CA VAL A 147 8.89 -5.54 13.32
C VAL A 147 9.94 -4.83 14.17
N SER A 148 10.07 -3.51 14.01
CA SER A 148 11.02 -2.73 14.79
C SER A 148 10.59 -1.28 14.96
N LYS A 149 10.86 -0.72 16.13
CA LYS A 149 10.91 0.73 16.38
C LYS A 149 12.35 1.24 16.31
N SER A 150 12.53 2.54 16.16
CA SER A 150 13.79 3.20 16.53
C SER A 150 14.19 2.75 17.96
N ASN A 151 15.33 2.04 18.07
CA ASN A 151 16.01 1.62 19.30
C ASN A 151 15.51 0.39 20.08
N GLN A 152 14.61 -0.46 19.56
CA GLN A 152 14.35 -1.79 20.17
C GLN A 152 14.06 -2.85 19.11
N PHE A 153 14.80 -3.97 19.15
CA PHE A 153 14.52 -5.17 18.35
C PHE A 153 13.61 -6.09 19.15
N ILE A 154 12.49 -6.50 18.57
CA ILE A 154 11.65 -7.57 19.10
C ILE A 154 11.70 -8.72 18.08
N ILE A 155 12.15 -9.89 18.52
CA ILE A 155 12.10 -11.13 17.76
C ILE A 155 11.20 -12.08 18.56
N GLU A 156 10.05 -12.45 18.01
CA GLU A 156 9.14 -13.44 18.62
C GLU A 156 8.67 -14.45 17.57
N GLU A 157 8.66 -15.73 17.94
CA GLU A 157 8.47 -16.87 17.02
C GLU A 157 7.01 -17.33 16.86
N SER A 158 6.04 -16.74 17.58
CA SER A 158 4.61 -16.85 17.23
C SER A 158 3.73 -15.93 18.07
N PHE A 159 2.93 -15.07 17.42
CA PHE A 159 1.88 -14.27 18.05
C PHE A 159 0.72 -14.01 17.09
N ASN A 160 -0.45 -13.67 17.64
CA ASN A 160 -1.49 -13.00 16.87
C ASN A 160 -0.98 -11.62 16.45
N LEU A 161 -0.62 -11.49 15.16
CA LEU A 161 0.02 -10.29 14.64
C LEU A 161 -0.84 -9.03 14.82
N GLY A 162 -2.17 -9.18 14.78
CA GLY A 162 -3.08 -8.05 14.94
C GLY A 162 -2.94 -7.39 16.32
N ASP A 163 -2.91 -8.20 17.38
CA ASP A 163 -2.74 -7.70 18.75
C ASP A 163 -1.37 -7.04 18.91
N PHE A 164 -0.32 -7.67 18.41
CA PHE A 164 1.05 -7.16 18.48
C PHE A 164 1.22 -5.78 17.81
N LEU A 165 0.64 -5.60 16.61
CA LEU A 165 0.69 -4.33 15.89
C LEU A 165 -0.19 -3.25 16.55
N SER A 166 -1.26 -3.64 17.25
CA SER A 166 -2.19 -2.70 17.90
C SER A 166 -1.60 -1.99 19.13
N TYR A 167 -0.57 -2.55 19.78
CA TYR A 167 0.12 -1.93 20.91
C TYR A 167 1.04 -0.76 20.52
N GLY A 168 0.93 -0.27 19.28
CA GLY A 168 1.55 0.97 18.85
C GLY A 168 3.06 0.89 18.87
N ILE A 169 3.62 -0.18 18.30
CA ILE A 169 5.00 -0.24 17.80
C ILE A 169 5.16 0.75 16.62
#